data_AF-A0AAN9FUX2-F1
#
_entry.id   AF-A0AAN9FUX2-F1
#
_cell.length_a   1.000
_cell.length_b   1.000
_cell.length_c   1.000
_cell.angle_alpha   90.00
_cell.angle_beta   90.00
_cell.angle_gamma   90.00
#
_symmetry.space_group_name_H-M   'P 1'
#
loop_
_entity.id
_entity.type
_entity.pdbx_description
1 polymer ?
#
loop_
_entity_poly.entity_id
_entity_poly.type
_entity_poly.pdbx_seq_one_letter_code
_entity_poly.pdbx_strand_id
1 'polypeptide(L)'
;LGPNVSIGKNAVIGAGVRIRESIVLGNSTIEEHSCVLYTVVGWNSCVGAWTRLEGTPCDPNPNKPFAKMDNLPLFNLDGKLNPSITIL
;
A
#
# COMPACT_ATOMS: atom_id res chain seq x y z
N LEU A 1 -3.76 8.20 -10.63
CA LEU A 1 -4.70 7.69 -9.61
C LEU A 1 -5.33 6.41 -10.15
N GLY A 2 -5.33 5.35 -9.36
CA GLY A 2 -5.91 4.04 -9.70
C GLY A 2 -7.32 3.86 -9.12
N PRO A 3 -7.84 2.62 -9.12
CA PRO A 3 -9.17 2.30 -8.58
C PRO A 3 -9.20 2.42 -7.05
N ASN A 4 -10.40 2.68 -6.51
CA ASN A 4 -10.69 2.74 -5.07
C ASN A 4 -9.75 3.70 -4.33
N VAL A 5 -9.64 4.93 -4.86
CA VAL A 5 -8.82 5.99 -4.26
C VAL A 5 -9.69 7.13 -3.79
N SER A 6 -9.51 7.55 -2.54
CA SER A 6 -10.11 8.77 -1.99
C SER A 6 -9.03 9.80 -1.69
N ILE A 7 -9.20 11.03 -2.16
CA ILE A 7 -8.26 12.13 -1.95
C ILE A 7 -8.94 13.24 -1.17
N GLY A 8 -8.36 13.61 -0.03
CA GLY A 8 -8.84 14.66 0.85
C GLY A 8 -8.58 16.06 0.30
N LYS A 9 -9.31 17.03 0.83
CA LYS A 9 -9.17 18.44 0.44
C LYS A 9 -7.74 18.95 0.66
N ASN A 10 -7.24 19.74 -0.29
CA ASN A 10 -5.89 20.32 -0.29
C ASN A 10 -4.74 19.29 -0.28
N ALA A 11 -5.00 18.01 -0.55
CA ALA A 11 -3.91 17.07 -0.75
C ALA A 11 -3.15 17.40 -2.04
N VAL A 12 -1.82 17.30 -1.98
CA VAL A 12 -0.92 17.57 -3.12
C VAL A 12 -0.36 16.25 -3.62
N ILE A 13 -0.57 15.95 -4.89
CA ILE A 13 -0.09 14.72 -5.53
C ILE A 13 0.98 15.07 -6.56
N GLY A 14 2.20 14.61 -6.33
CA GLY A 14 3.36 14.82 -7.19
C GLY A 14 3.26 14.08 -8.53
N ALA A 15 4.15 14.45 -9.45
CA ALA A 15 4.23 13.81 -10.76
C ALA A 15 4.65 12.33 -10.65
N GLY A 16 4.10 11.47 -11.51
CA GLY A 16 4.47 10.05 -11.56
C GLY A 16 3.96 9.20 -10.37
N VAL A 17 3.18 9.77 -9.44
CA VAL A 17 2.64 9.05 -8.28
C VAL A 17 1.60 8.01 -8.70
N ARG A 18 1.70 6.81 -8.11
CA ARG A 18 0.73 5.72 -8.24
C ARG A 18 -0.01 5.51 -6.92
N ILE A 19 -1.33 5.55 -6.94
CA ILE A 19 -2.18 5.32 -5.76
C ILE A 19 -3.27 4.33 -6.14
N ARG A 20 -3.52 3.29 -5.33
CA ARG A 20 -4.57 2.29 -5.55
C ARG A 20 -5.03 1.68 -4.21
N GLU A 21 -6.34 1.42 -4.07
CA GLU A 21 -6.94 0.86 -2.85
C GLU A 21 -6.55 1.67 -1.59
N SER A 22 -6.64 3.00 -1.67
CA SER A 22 -6.01 3.90 -0.68
C SER A 22 -6.82 5.15 -0.40
N ILE A 23 -6.67 5.68 0.81
CA ILE A 23 -7.28 6.93 1.25
C ILE A 23 -6.17 7.90 1.62
N VAL A 24 -6.14 9.08 1.01
CA VAL A 24 -5.23 10.17 1.37
C VAL A 24 -6.04 11.26 2.05
N LEU A 25 -5.78 11.55 3.31
CA LEU A 25 -6.52 12.58 4.05
C LEU A 25 -6.03 14.00 3.69
N GLY A 26 -6.78 15.00 4.17
CA GLY A 26 -6.60 16.39 3.75
C GLY A 26 -5.27 17.02 4.19
N ASN A 27 -4.82 18.01 3.41
CA ASN A 27 -3.56 18.73 3.59
C ASN A 27 -2.30 17.84 3.58
N SER A 28 -2.36 16.65 2.98
CA SER A 28 -1.22 15.73 2.89
C SER A 28 -0.52 15.83 1.53
N THR A 29 0.80 15.64 1.53
CA THR A 29 1.63 15.72 0.33
C THR A 29 2.18 14.34 -0.01
N ILE A 30 1.96 13.91 -1.25
CA ILE A 30 2.60 12.72 -1.83
C ILE A 30 3.60 13.22 -2.87
N GLU A 31 4.89 13.10 -2.58
CA GLU A 31 5.95 13.54 -3.47
C GLU A 31 6.11 12.63 -4.69
N GLU A 32 6.91 13.07 -5.66
CA GLU A 32 7.04 12.48 -6.99
C GLU A 32 7.51 11.02 -7.01
N HIS A 33 7.04 10.29 -8.01
CA HIS A 33 7.38 8.89 -8.27
C HIS A 33 7.07 7.89 -7.13
N SER A 34 6.29 8.29 -6.13
CA SER A 34 5.89 7.43 -5.02
C SER A 34 4.76 6.46 -5.39
N CYS A 35 4.69 5.34 -4.68
CA CYS A 35 3.70 4.28 -4.88
C CYS A 35 2.97 4.02 -3.57
N VAL A 36 1.65 4.23 -3.54
CA VAL A 36 0.78 4.07 -2.36
C VAL A 36 -0.29 3.02 -2.66
N LEU A 37 -0.24 1.90 -1.95
CA LEU A 37 -1.09 0.73 -2.18
C LEU A 37 -1.70 0.25 -0.85
N TYR A 38 -3.00 -0.05 -0.83
CA TYR A 38 -3.67 -0.65 0.33
C TYR A 38 -3.47 0.12 1.65
N THR A 39 -3.44 1.45 1.59
CA THR A 39 -3.01 2.30 2.71
C THR A 39 -3.92 3.52 2.95
N VAL A 40 -4.05 3.92 4.22
CA VAL A 40 -4.61 5.21 4.64
C VAL A 40 -3.48 6.17 5.06
N VAL A 41 -3.34 7.31 4.37
CA VAL A 41 -2.39 8.37 4.71
C VAL A 41 -3.08 9.42 5.58
N GLY A 42 -2.52 9.68 6.77
CA GLY A 42 -3.02 10.63 7.76
C GLY A 42 -3.12 12.07 7.27
N TRP A 43 -3.81 12.95 8.01
CA TRP A 43 -3.84 14.40 7.73
C TRP A 43 -2.47 15.05 7.93
N ASN A 44 -2.19 16.13 7.19
CA ASN A 44 -0.95 16.91 7.30
C ASN A 44 0.32 16.04 7.22
N SER A 45 0.26 14.92 6.50
CA SER A 45 1.35 13.95 6.39
C SER A 45 2.11 14.17 5.09
N CYS A 46 3.40 13.81 5.07
CA CYS A 46 4.22 13.82 3.86
C CYS A 46 4.70 12.41 3.53
N VAL A 47 4.50 11.97 2.30
CA VAL A 47 5.11 10.77 1.72
C VAL A 47 6.22 11.25 0.78
N GLY A 48 7.47 10.95 1.13
CA GLY A 48 8.64 11.41 0.39
C GLY A 48 8.73 10.83 -1.03
N ALA A 49 9.55 11.44 -1.88
CA ALA A 49 9.72 11.02 -3.28
C ALA A 49 10.29 9.59 -3.36
N TRP A 50 9.92 8.86 -4.41
CA TRP A 50 10.36 7.47 -4.65
C TRP A 50 10.00 6.49 -3.53
N THR A 51 9.06 6.86 -2.64
CA THR A 51 8.66 6.01 -1.52
C THR A 51 7.62 4.99 -1.98
N ARG A 52 7.76 3.74 -1.52
CA ARG A 52 6.74 2.71 -1.62
C ARG A 52 6.06 2.51 -0.26
N LEU A 53 4.79 2.89 -0.19
CA LEU A 53 3.92 2.69 0.97
C LEU A 53 2.90 1.60 0.62
N GLU A 54 3.05 0.43 1.22
CA GLU A 54 2.20 -0.73 0.96
C GLU A 54 1.69 -1.27 2.29
N GLY A 55 0.37 -1.18 2.49
CA GLY A 55 -0.30 -1.88 3.58
C GLY A 55 -0.48 -3.34 3.21
N THR A 56 -0.68 -4.20 4.21
CA THR A 56 -0.95 -5.60 3.92
C THR A 56 -2.44 -5.80 3.69
N PRO A 57 -2.89 -6.21 2.49
CA PRO A 57 -4.30 -6.55 2.27
C PRO A 57 -4.72 -7.85 2.97
N CYS A 58 -3.75 -8.66 3.42
CA CYS A 58 -3.99 -9.87 4.18
C CYS A 58 -4.19 -9.52 5.66
N ASP A 59 -5.32 -8.88 5.97
CA ASP A 59 -5.68 -8.64 7.35
C ASP A 59 -5.99 -9.97 8.06
N PRO A 60 -5.48 -10.17 9.29
CA PRO A 60 -5.96 -11.23 10.15
C PRO A 60 -7.44 -10.95 10.48
N ASN A 61 -8.35 -11.80 10.01
CA ASN A 61 -9.79 -11.67 10.28
C ASN A 61 -10.04 -11.48 11.80
N PRO A 62 -10.56 -10.33 12.26
CA PRO A 62 -10.71 -10.03 13.69
C PRO A 62 -11.73 -10.93 14.39
N ASN A 63 -12.58 -11.62 13.64
CA ASN A 63 -13.51 -12.63 14.16
C ASN A 63 -12.89 -14.03 14.31
N LYS A 64 -11.62 -14.21 13.91
CA LYS A 64 -10.89 -15.47 14.04
C LYS A 64 -9.86 -15.33 15.17
N PRO A 65 -10.01 -16.06 16.30
CA PRO A 65 -9.01 -16.07 17.37
C PRO A 65 -7.65 -16.48 16.79
N PHE A 66 -6.60 -15.75 17.13
CA PHE A 66 -5.24 -16.00 16.62
C PHE A 66 -5.15 -15.96 15.10
N ALA A 67 -5.89 -15.06 14.45
CA ALA A 67 -5.77 -14.85 13.02
C ALA A 67 -4.30 -14.59 12.65
N LYS A 68 -3.69 -15.59 12.02
CA LYS A 68 -2.37 -15.52 11.42
C LYS A 68 -2.56 -15.03 9.99
N MET A 69 -1.63 -14.20 9.51
CA MET A 69 -1.54 -13.95 8.07
C MET A 69 -1.37 -15.29 7.37
N ASP A 70 -2.21 -15.57 6.38
CA ASP A 70 -2.05 -16.71 5.50
C ASP A 70 -0.88 -16.40 4.54
N ASN A 71 0.35 -16.54 5.04
CA ASN A 71 1.54 -16.44 4.22
C ASN A 71 1.70 -17.75 3.46
N LEU A 72 1.67 -17.65 2.13
CA LEU A 72 2.12 -18.75 1.27
C LEU A 72 3.58 -19.06 1.62
N PRO A 73 3.97 -20.35 1.71
CA PRO A 73 5.35 -20.73 1.96
C PRO A 73 6.26 -20.13 0.88
N LEU A 74 7.46 -19.68 1.25
CA LEU A 74 8.40 -19.04 0.32
C LEU A 74 8.79 -19.96 -0.85
N PHE A 75 8.82 -21.27 -0.60
CA PHE A 75 9.13 -22.30 -1.58
C PHE A 75 7.92 -23.20 -1.82
N ASN A 76 7.73 -23.58 -3.08
CA ASN A 76 6.80 -24.63 -3.47
C ASN A 76 7.32 -26.01 -3.09
N LEU A 77 6.44 -27.01 -3.21
CA LEU A 77 6.78 -28.42 -3.01
C LEU A 77 7.95 -28.88 -3.92
N ASP A 78 8.13 -28.20 -5.06
CA ASP A 78 9.25 -28.41 -5.99
C ASP A 78 10.55 -27.69 -5.57
N GLY A 79 10.59 -27.05 -4.39
CA GLY A 79 11.73 -26.27 -3.90
C GLY A 79 11.96 -24.94 -4.63
N LYS A 80 11.09 -24.57 -5.58
CA LYS A 80 11.17 -23.30 -6.31
C LYS A 80 10.56 -22.18 -5.48
N LEU A 81 11.14 -20.98 -5.55
CA LEU A 81 10.55 -19.77 -5.01
C LEU A 81 9.15 -19.57 -5.61
N ASN A 82 8.18 -19.33 -4.73
CA ASN A 82 6.91 -18.77 -5.17
C ASN A 82 7.18 -17.41 -5.82
N PRO A 83 6.68 -17.13 -7.04
CA PRO A 83 6.88 -15.85 -7.69
C PRO A 83 6.13 -14.76 -6.93
N SER A 84 6.75 -14.25 -5.87
CA SER A 84 6.31 -13.07 -5.12
C SER A 84 7.20 -11.91 -5.53
N ILE A 85 7.09 -11.49 -6.80
CA ILE A 85 7.83 -10.34 -7.29
C ILE A 85 6.91 -9.12 -7.23
N THR A 86 6.95 -8.43 -6.09
CA THR A 86 7.00 -6.97 -6.15
C THR A 86 8.49 -6.66 -6.19
N ILE A 87 9.07 -6.54 -7.39
CA ILE A 87 10.45 -6.05 -7.54
C ILE A 87 10.48 -4.65 -6.93
N LEU A 88 11.33 -4.46 -5.91
CA LEU A 88 11.73 -3.17 -5.35
C LEU A 88 12.71 -2.49 -6.30
#